data_AF-A0A3N5SZC1-F1
#
_entry.id   AF-A0A3N5SZC1-F1
#
_cell.length_a   1.000
_cell.length_b   1.000
_cell.length_c   1.000
_cell.angle_alpha   90.00
_cell.angle_beta   90.00
_cell.angle_gamma   90.00
#
_symmetry.space_group_name_H-M   'P 1'
#
loop_
_entity.id
_entity.type
_entity.pdbx_description
1 polymer ?
#
loop_
_entity_poly.entity_id
_entity_poly.type
_entity_poly.pdbx_seq_one_letter_code
_entity_poly.pdbx_strand_id
1 'polypeptide(L)'
;TELSEARRSQPREDLLTALVEASQDGEQLTREELVANMIILLSAGHETTINLIGNGLLALLRNPDQLQKLRAEPGLVASAVEEMMRYDNPVQIAYRSAGEDVKIGGKQIRKGELVNSVLAAGNRDPERFSEPDRFDITRDEGRHLGFGLGIHFCLGAPLVRLEAQTAFTAILRRFPELSLAAENLEWQEHPIFRGVKSLPVEFK
;
A
#
# COMPACT_ATOMS: atom_id res chain seq x y z
N THR A 1 -0.05 26.97 5.29
CA THR A 1 0.62 27.47 6.51
C THR A 1 -0.33 28.24 7.41
N GLU A 2 -1.23 29.07 6.88
CA GLU A 2 -2.28 29.71 7.68
C GLU A 2 -3.17 28.69 8.42
N LEU A 3 -3.48 27.55 7.78
CA LEU A 3 -4.28 26.49 8.39
C LEU A 3 -3.64 25.85 9.62
N SER A 4 -2.32 25.67 9.65
CA SER A 4 -1.61 25.10 10.81
C SER A 4 -1.56 26.07 11.99
N GLU A 5 -1.41 27.37 11.73
CA GLU A 5 -1.49 28.40 12.78
C GLU A 5 -2.91 28.50 13.34
N ALA A 6 -3.92 28.42 12.47
CA ALA A 6 -5.30 28.36 12.89
C ALA A 6 -5.59 27.13 13.77
N ARG A 7 -4.95 25.97 13.54
CA ARG A 7 -5.09 24.81 14.44
C ARG A 7 -4.36 24.96 15.77
N ARG A 8 -3.30 25.77 15.85
CA ARG A 8 -2.66 26.11 17.14
C ARG A 8 -3.58 26.95 18.03
N SER A 9 -4.33 27.88 17.45
CA SER A 9 -5.22 28.78 18.19
C SER A 9 -6.64 28.23 18.35
N GLN A 10 -7.08 27.38 17.43
CA GLN A 10 -8.40 26.74 17.41
C GLN A 10 -8.29 25.26 17.03
N PRO A 11 -7.89 24.39 17.99
CA PRO A 11 -7.82 22.94 17.81
C PRO A 11 -9.14 22.35 17.32
N ARG A 12 -9.06 21.29 16.50
CA ARG A 12 -10.21 20.50 16.04
C ARG A 12 -9.90 19.01 16.11
N GLU A 13 -10.91 18.17 15.96
CA GLU A 13 -10.73 16.72 15.85
C GLU A 13 -10.23 16.33 14.44
N ASP A 14 -8.98 16.70 14.12
CA ASP A 14 -8.33 16.35 12.86
C ASP A 14 -6.83 16.05 13.02
N LEU A 15 -6.27 15.36 12.03
CA LEU A 15 -4.86 14.94 12.03
C LEU A 15 -3.90 16.13 12.10
N LEU A 16 -4.28 17.28 11.54
CA LEU A 16 -3.45 18.48 11.59
C LEU A 16 -3.33 19.01 13.00
N THR A 17 -4.42 19.01 13.77
CA THR A 17 -4.39 19.36 15.19
C THR A 17 -3.47 18.41 15.96
N ALA A 18 -3.62 17.10 15.75
CA ALA A 18 -2.77 16.10 16.40
C ALA A 18 -1.27 16.30 16.09
N LEU A 19 -0.91 16.64 14.84
CA LEU A 19 0.47 16.91 14.45
C LEU A 19 1.02 18.23 15.03
N VAL A 20 0.17 19.25 15.14
CA VAL A 20 0.54 20.55 15.72
C VAL A 20 0.78 20.45 17.22
N GLU A 21 -0.01 19.63 17.91
CA GLU A 21 0.09 19.40 19.36
C GLU A 21 1.16 18.36 19.72
N ALA A 22 1.63 17.57 18.74
CA ALA A 22 2.67 16.58 18.94
C ALA A 22 3.95 17.24 19.48
N SER A 23 4.40 16.76 20.64
CA SER A 23 5.68 17.15 21.23
C SER A 23 6.43 15.95 21.75
N GLN A 24 7.75 15.98 21.62
CA GLN A 24 8.65 14.98 22.19
C GLN A 24 9.78 15.73 22.90
N ASP A 25 10.03 15.38 24.17
CA ASP A 25 11.06 16.01 25.00
C ASP A 25 10.96 17.54 25.09
N GLY A 26 9.74 18.08 24.94
CA GLY A 26 9.45 19.51 24.94
C GLY A 26 9.64 20.21 23.59
N GLU A 27 10.09 19.49 22.56
CA GLU A 27 10.22 19.99 21.20
C GLU A 27 8.93 19.71 20.40
N GLN A 28 8.48 20.71 19.65
CA GLN A 28 7.38 20.59 18.69
C GLN A 28 7.95 20.59 17.28
N LEU A 29 7.18 20.02 16.35
CA LEU A 29 7.49 20.13 14.92
C LEU A 29 7.61 21.62 14.53
N THR A 30 8.72 21.93 13.86
CA THR A 30 8.87 23.19 13.14
C THR A 30 7.79 23.33 12.07
N ARG A 31 7.63 24.55 11.55
CA ARG A 31 6.66 24.80 10.47
C ARG A 31 6.98 23.94 9.24
N GLU A 32 8.25 23.86 8.90
CA GLU A 32 8.77 23.14 7.74
C GLU A 32 8.52 21.64 7.89
N GLU A 33 8.82 21.08 9.07
CA GLU A 33 8.56 19.66 9.36
C GLU A 33 7.08 19.34 9.36
N LEU A 34 6.24 20.22 9.92
CA LEU A 34 4.78 20.02 9.91
C LEU A 34 4.24 19.98 8.48
N VAL A 35 4.65 20.93 7.63
CA VAL A 35 4.23 20.96 6.23
C VAL A 35 4.75 19.74 5.47
N ALA A 36 6.00 19.35 5.67
CA ALA A 36 6.57 18.15 5.05
C ALA A 36 5.82 16.88 5.47
N ASN A 37 5.49 16.74 6.76
CA ASN A 37 4.70 15.63 7.29
C ASN A 37 3.27 15.62 6.71
N MET A 38 2.62 16.77 6.58
CA MET A 38 1.30 16.84 5.93
C MET A 38 1.36 16.38 4.48
N ILE A 39 2.35 16.83 3.71
CA ILE A 39 2.51 16.47 2.31
C ILE A 39 2.73 14.97 2.18
N ILE A 40 3.66 14.39 2.96
CA ILE A 40 3.94 12.96 2.85
C ILE A 40 2.74 12.12 3.29
N LEU A 41 2.00 12.52 4.34
CA LEU A 41 0.81 11.79 4.79
C LEU A 41 -0.31 11.84 3.74
N LEU A 42 -0.52 12.99 3.11
CA LEU A 42 -1.52 13.14 2.06
C LEU A 42 -1.13 12.34 0.80
N SER A 43 0.09 12.53 0.30
CA SER A 43 0.54 11.86 -0.93
C SER A 43 0.67 10.36 -0.74
N ALA A 44 1.34 9.92 0.33
CA ALA A 44 1.54 8.49 0.58
C ALA A 44 0.24 7.78 0.94
N GLY A 45 -0.69 8.42 1.66
CA GLY A 45 -1.97 7.80 2.05
C GLY A 45 -2.98 7.69 0.90
N HIS A 46 -2.96 8.63 -0.05
CA HIS A 46 -3.95 8.70 -1.11
C HIS A 46 -3.64 7.75 -2.27
N GLU A 47 -2.46 7.90 -2.89
CA GLU A 47 -2.14 7.20 -4.14
C GLU A 47 -2.00 5.69 -3.93
N THR A 48 -1.37 5.26 -2.84
CA THR A 48 -1.15 3.83 -2.61
C THR A 48 -2.44 3.10 -2.30
N THR A 49 -3.37 3.70 -1.56
CA THR A 49 -4.59 3.01 -1.13
C THR A 49 -5.57 2.85 -2.28
N ILE A 50 -5.71 3.87 -3.14
CA ILE A 50 -6.51 3.76 -4.37
C ILE A 50 -5.94 2.67 -5.28
N ASN A 51 -4.62 2.64 -5.45
CA ASN A 51 -3.96 1.62 -6.27
C ASN A 51 -4.11 0.21 -5.67
N LEU A 52 -4.06 0.06 -4.34
CA LEU A 52 -4.32 -1.23 -3.69
C LEU A 52 -5.73 -1.73 -3.97
N ILE A 53 -6.73 -0.87 -3.80
CA ILE A 53 -8.13 -1.25 -4.02
C ILE A 53 -8.35 -1.60 -5.50
N GLY A 54 -7.83 -0.80 -6.43
CA GLY A 54 -7.92 -1.06 -7.86
C GLY A 54 -7.23 -2.37 -8.28
N ASN A 55 -5.97 -2.58 -7.87
CA ASN A 55 -5.22 -3.79 -8.20
C ASN A 55 -5.82 -5.03 -7.53
N GLY A 56 -6.26 -4.92 -6.27
CA GLY A 56 -6.88 -6.02 -5.54
C GLY A 56 -8.22 -6.43 -6.13
N LEU A 57 -9.04 -5.46 -6.57
CA LEU A 57 -10.29 -5.75 -7.27
C LEU A 57 -10.02 -6.41 -8.62
N LEU A 58 -9.04 -5.90 -9.38
CA LEU A 58 -8.61 -6.52 -10.63
C LEU A 58 -8.12 -7.97 -10.41
N ALA A 59 -7.33 -8.22 -9.36
CA ALA A 59 -6.84 -9.55 -9.02
C ALA A 59 -7.99 -10.51 -8.70
N LEU A 60 -8.97 -10.09 -7.89
CA LEU A 60 -10.17 -10.89 -7.61
C LEU A 60 -10.97 -11.18 -8.88
N LEU A 61 -11.22 -10.18 -9.72
CA LEU A 61 -12.02 -10.37 -10.94
C LEU A 61 -11.32 -11.27 -11.98
N ARG A 62 -9.98 -11.31 -11.98
CA ARG A 62 -9.19 -12.24 -12.79
C ARG A 62 -9.06 -13.65 -12.19
N ASN A 63 -9.47 -13.85 -10.93
CA ASN A 63 -9.43 -15.14 -10.23
C ASN A 63 -10.83 -15.45 -9.64
N PRO A 64 -11.80 -15.85 -10.47
CA PRO A 64 -13.19 -16.02 -10.05
C PRO A 64 -13.40 -17.02 -8.91
N ASP A 65 -12.54 -18.03 -8.79
CA ASP A 65 -12.53 -19.01 -7.71
C ASP A 65 -12.20 -18.34 -6.36
N GLN A 66 -11.20 -17.46 -6.32
CA GLN A 66 -10.84 -16.70 -5.13
C GLN A 66 -11.92 -15.66 -4.77
N LEU A 67 -12.51 -15.01 -5.78
CA LEU A 67 -13.64 -14.10 -5.60
C LEU A 67 -14.87 -14.82 -5.02
N GLN A 68 -15.22 -15.99 -5.54
CA GLN A 68 -16.31 -16.80 -5.02
C GLN A 68 -16.03 -17.25 -3.59
N LYS A 69 -14.80 -17.68 -3.29
CA LYS A 69 -14.36 -18.05 -1.94
C LYS A 69 -14.55 -16.87 -0.97
N LEU A 70 -14.08 -15.68 -1.32
CA LEU A 70 -14.23 -14.50 -0.46
C LEU A 70 -15.70 -14.10 -0.22
N ARG A 71 -16.57 -14.27 -1.23
CA ARG A 71 -18.02 -14.04 -1.08
C ARG A 71 -18.67 -15.06 -0.16
N ALA A 72 -18.28 -16.34 -0.27
CA ALA A 72 -18.79 -17.41 0.58
C ALA A 72 -18.30 -17.28 2.03
N GLU A 73 -17.08 -16.78 2.22
CA GLU A 73 -16.42 -16.64 3.52
C GLU A 73 -15.90 -15.21 3.73
N PRO A 74 -16.77 -14.22 4.03
CA PRO A 74 -16.35 -12.83 4.21
C PRO A 74 -15.32 -12.59 5.32
N GLY A 75 -15.19 -13.53 6.25
CA GLY A 75 -14.14 -13.51 7.29
C GLY A 75 -12.72 -13.55 6.75
N LEU A 76 -12.53 -13.99 5.48
CA LEU A 76 -11.23 -14.01 4.80
C LEU A 76 -10.79 -12.63 4.28
N VAL A 77 -11.58 -11.56 4.45
CA VAL A 77 -11.23 -10.25 3.89
C VAL A 77 -9.89 -9.71 4.38
N ALA A 78 -9.52 -10.00 5.63
CA ALA A 78 -8.24 -9.57 6.18
C ALA A 78 -7.05 -10.27 5.47
N SER A 79 -7.11 -11.59 5.30
CA SER A 79 -6.06 -12.33 4.57
C SER A 79 -6.05 -12.01 3.08
N ALA A 80 -7.23 -11.78 2.49
CA ALA A 80 -7.33 -11.35 1.10
C ALA A 80 -6.62 -10.00 0.86
N VAL A 81 -6.76 -9.03 1.77
CA VAL A 81 -6.05 -7.74 1.67
C VAL A 81 -4.54 -7.90 1.77
N GLU A 82 -4.04 -8.76 2.68
CA GLU A 82 -2.60 -9.04 2.74
C GLU A 82 -2.11 -9.73 1.46
N GLU A 83 -2.88 -10.66 0.89
CA GLU A 83 -2.53 -11.30 -0.38
C GLU A 83 -2.56 -10.30 -1.54
N MET A 84 -3.52 -9.38 -1.61
CA MET A 84 -3.53 -8.32 -2.63
C MET A 84 -2.29 -7.43 -2.51
N MET A 85 -1.90 -7.10 -1.27
CA MET A 85 -0.70 -6.31 -0.97
C MET A 85 0.60 -7.10 -1.19
N ARG A 86 0.58 -8.43 -1.24
CA ARG A 86 1.73 -9.22 -1.72
C ARG A 86 1.72 -9.28 -3.24
N TYR A 87 0.59 -9.70 -3.82
CA TYR A 87 0.45 -10.10 -5.21
C TYR A 87 0.69 -8.94 -6.18
N ASP A 88 0.10 -7.77 -5.94
CA ASP A 88 0.27 -6.61 -6.83
C ASP A 88 0.28 -5.28 -6.05
N ASN A 89 1.34 -5.13 -5.25
CA ASN A 89 1.46 -4.08 -4.25
C ASN A 89 1.67 -2.68 -4.88
N PRO A 90 1.09 -1.59 -4.34
CA PRO A 90 1.19 -0.28 -5.00
C PRO A 90 2.61 0.25 -5.16
N VAL A 91 3.48 0.06 -4.16
CA VAL A 91 4.86 0.58 -4.16
C VAL A 91 5.87 -0.48 -4.62
N GLN A 92 6.28 -0.43 -5.87
CA GLN A 92 7.12 -1.46 -6.48
C GLN A 92 8.58 -1.41 -6.02
N ILE A 93 9.13 -0.20 -5.77
CA ILE A 93 10.55 0.02 -5.48
C ILE A 93 10.70 0.94 -4.26
N ALA A 94 11.62 0.58 -3.36
CA ALA A 94 12.10 1.46 -2.30
C ALA A 94 13.57 1.83 -2.49
N TYR A 95 13.89 3.11 -2.40
CA TYR A 95 15.26 3.62 -2.55
C TYR A 95 16.04 3.56 -1.23
N ARG A 96 17.32 3.24 -1.32
CA ARG A 96 18.30 3.37 -0.23
C ARG A 96 19.59 3.97 -0.78
N SER A 97 20.37 4.58 0.09
CA SER A 97 21.77 4.95 -0.20
C SER A 97 22.67 4.17 0.74
N ALA A 98 23.76 3.61 0.21
CA ALA A 98 24.71 2.86 1.02
C ALA A 98 25.46 3.80 1.97
N GLY A 99 25.29 3.62 3.29
CA GLY A 99 26.00 4.43 4.29
C GLY A 99 27.50 4.14 4.39
N GLU A 100 27.90 2.95 3.93
CA GLU A 100 29.27 2.43 3.90
C GLU A 100 29.42 1.42 2.75
N ASP A 101 30.66 0.99 2.50
CA ASP A 101 30.93 -0.08 1.54
C ASP A 101 30.38 -1.40 2.09
N VAL A 102 29.48 -2.05 1.34
CA VAL A 102 28.78 -3.28 1.78
C VAL A 102 28.72 -4.31 0.65
N LYS A 103 28.72 -5.59 1.00
CA LYS A 103 28.55 -6.70 0.05
C LYS A 103 27.18 -7.35 0.23
N ILE A 104 26.35 -7.33 -0.81
CA ILE A 104 25.01 -7.94 -0.82
C ILE A 104 24.89 -8.86 -2.05
N GLY A 105 24.42 -10.09 -1.86
CA GLY A 105 24.25 -11.04 -2.98
C GLY A 105 25.53 -11.28 -3.77
N GLY A 106 26.69 -11.24 -3.11
CA GLY A 106 27.99 -11.36 -3.76
C GLY A 106 28.49 -10.10 -4.50
N LYS A 107 27.70 -9.04 -4.60
CA LYS A 107 28.05 -7.78 -5.27
C LYS A 107 28.54 -6.74 -4.26
N GLN A 108 29.60 -6.02 -4.62
CA GLN A 108 30.07 -4.87 -3.86
C GLN A 108 29.21 -3.65 -4.20
N ILE A 109 28.72 -2.98 -3.17
CA ILE A 109 28.04 -1.68 -3.22
C ILE A 109 28.93 -0.71 -2.45
N ARG A 110 29.25 0.42 -3.06
CA ARG A 110 30.12 1.45 -2.46
C ARG A 110 29.30 2.47 -1.69
N LYS A 111 29.90 3.07 -0.68
CA LYS A 111 29.32 4.19 0.05
C LYS A 111 28.80 5.27 -0.90
N GLY A 112 27.57 5.71 -0.67
CA GLY A 112 26.87 6.72 -1.45
C GLY A 112 26.12 6.19 -2.67
N GLU A 113 26.38 4.96 -3.11
CA GLU A 113 25.62 4.37 -4.23
C GLU A 113 24.14 4.19 -3.86
N LEU A 114 23.27 4.44 -4.83
CA LEU A 114 21.83 4.21 -4.71
C LEU A 114 21.51 2.73 -4.93
N VAL A 115 20.65 2.20 -4.08
CA VAL A 115 20.15 0.83 -4.14
C VAL A 115 18.65 0.87 -4.30
N ASN A 116 18.16 0.24 -5.36
CA ASN A 116 16.73 0.07 -5.63
C ASN A 116 16.29 -1.29 -5.11
N SER A 117 15.61 -1.30 -3.97
CA SER A 117 14.99 -2.52 -3.44
C SER A 117 13.66 -2.76 -4.15
N VAL A 118 13.62 -3.73 -5.06
CA VAL A 118 12.40 -4.09 -5.81
C VAL A 118 11.49 -4.94 -4.93
N LEU A 119 10.61 -4.28 -4.16
CA LEU A 119 9.70 -4.92 -3.20
C LEU A 119 8.77 -5.92 -3.88
N ALA A 120 8.26 -5.57 -5.06
CA ALA A 120 7.37 -6.42 -5.83
C ALA A 120 8.04 -7.75 -6.25
N ALA A 121 9.33 -7.72 -6.58
CA ALA A 121 10.09 -8.92 -6.89
C ALA A 121 10.23 -9.80 -5.64
N GLY A 122 10.55 -9.21 -4.47
CA GLY A 122 10.60 -9.96 -3.22
C GLY A 122 9.24 -10.56 -2.81
N ASN A 123 8.13 -9.90 -3.15
CA ASN A 123 6.79 -10.43 -2.95
C ASN A 123 6.42 -11.58 -3.91
N ARG A 124 7.17 -11.74 -5.00
CA ARG A 124 7.02 -12.80 -6.01
C ARG A 124 8.20 -13.78 -6.00
N ASP A 125 9.01 -13.77 -4.96
CA ASP A 125 10.21 -14.60 -4.87
C ASP A 125 9.84 -16.07 -4.58
N PRO A 126 10.19 -17.04 -5.47
CA PRO A 126 9.91 -18.45 -5.25
C PRO A 126 10.71 -19.07 -4.10
N GLU A 127 11.81 -18.46 -3.65
CA GLU A 127 12.52 -18.89 -2.44
C GLU A 127 11.72 -18.56 -1.16
N ARG A 128 10.77 -17.63 -1.26
CA ARG A 128 9.98 -17.13 -0.12
C ARG A 128 8.52 -17.57 -0.16
N PHE A 129 7.91 -17.62 -1.33
CA PHE A 129 6.49 -17.91 -1.55
C PHE A 129 6.32 -19.05 -2.55
N SER A 130 5.60 -20.11 -2.18
CA SER A 130 5.24 -21.20 -3.08
C SER A 130 4.26 -20.72 -4.15
N GLU A 131 4.46 -21.13 -5.41
CA GLU A 131 3.65 -20.62 -6.54
C GLU A 131 3.46 -19.09 -6.46
N PRO A 132 4.55 -18.29 -6.46
CA PRO A 132 4.48 -16.87 -6.09
C PRO A 132 3.57 -16.06 -7.02
N ASP A 133 3.38 -16.56 -8.24
CA ASP A 133 2.52 -15.97 -9.26
C ASP A 133 1.04 -16.34 -9.17
N ARG A 134 0.68 -17.20 -8.22
CA ARG A 134 -0.71 -17.54 -7.92
C ARG A 134 -1.27 -16.58 -6.88
N PHE A 135 -2.45 -16.02 -7.19
CA PHE A 135 -3.22 -15.24 -6.23
C PHE A 135 -4.04 -16.20 -5.37
N ASP A 136 -3.75 -16.24 -4.06
CA ASP A 136 -4.44 -17.10 -3.11
C ASP A 136 -4.76 -16.35 -1.82
N ILE A 137 -6.05 -16.03 -1.61
CA ILE A 137 -6.49 -15.25 -0.44
C ILE A 137 -6.37 -16.03 0.88
N THR A 138 -6.03 -17.32 0.82
CA THR A 138 -5.79 -18.19 1.97
C THR A 138 -4.30 -18.43 2.25
N ARG A 139 -3.40 -17.76 1.52
CA ARG A 139 -1.94 -17.88 1.70
C ARG A 139 -1.52 -17.50 3.12
N ASP A 140 -0.74 -18.38 3.76
CA ASP A 140 -0.19 -18.19 5.12
C ASP A 140 1.32 -18.47 5.16
N GLU A 141 2.06 -17.87 4.23
CA GLU A 141 3.52 -17.99 4.20
C GLU A 141 4.21 -16.84 4.95
N GLY A 142 3.45 -16.05 5.70
CA GLY A 142 3.94 -14.95 6.52
C GLY A 142 4.09 -13.62 5.76
N ARG A 143 5.00 -12.77 6.24
CA ARG A 143 5.04 -11.34 5.87
C ARG A 143 5.52 -11.10 4.44
N HIS A 144 4.79 -10.25 3.72
CA HIS A 144 5.17 -9.61 2.46
C HIS A 144 5.83 -8.24 2.69
N LEU A 145 6.51 -7.72 1.68
CA LEU A 145 7.24 -6.43 1.69
C LEU A 145 6.42 -5.23 1.22
N GLY A 146 5.12 -5.42 0.93
CA GLY A 146 4.25 -4.34 0.41
C GLY A 146 4.12 -3.11 1.31
N PHE A 147 4.35 -3.26 2.63
CA PHE A 147 4.42 -2.15 3.60
C PHE A 147 5.86 -1.74 3.98
N GLY A 148 6.86 -2.28 3.28
CA GLY A 148 8.27 -2.14 3.64
C GLY A 148 8.66 -2.89 4.92
N LEU A 149 9.82 -2.55 5.46
CA LEU A 149 10.40 -3.18 6.65
C LEU A 149 11.31 -2.19 7.40
N GLY A 150 11.52 -2.44 8.69
CA GLY A 150 12.45 -1.69 9.54
C GLY A 150 11.87 -0.38 10.07
N ILE A 151 12.73 0.60 10.34
CA ILE A 151 12.35 1.90 10.93
C ILE A 151 11.41 2.73 10.04
N HIS A 152 11.36 2.41 8.73
CA HIS A 152 10.46 3.03 7.76
C HIS A 152 9.29 2.10 7.38
N PHE A 153 8.94 1.14 8.23
CA PHE A 153 7.70 0.38 8.06
C PHE A 153 6.51 1.33 7.94
N CYS A 154 5.60 1.05 7.00
CA CYS A 154 4.51 1.94 6.65
C CYS A 154 3.69 2.34 7.88
N LEU A 155 3.75 3.63 8.23
CA LEU A 155 2.97 4.23 9.32
C LEU A 155 1.46 4.05 9.08
N GLY A 156 1.03 4.13 7.83
CA GLY A 156 -0.37 4.00 7.42
C GLY A 156 -0.89 2.57 7.34
N ALA A 157 -0.07 1.54 7.56
CA ALA A 157 -0.49 0.15 7.33
C ALA A 157 -1.79 -0.26 8.05
N PRO A 158 -2.05 0.14 9.31
CA PRO A 158 -3.33 -0.14 9.96
C PRO A 158 -4.52 0.52 9.26
N LEU A 159 -4.36 1.78 8.81
CA LEU A 159 -5.41 2.52 8.12
C LEU A 159 -5.68 1.93 6.73
N VAL A 160 -4.63 1.64 5.96
CA VAL A 160 -4.74 1.00 4.64
C VAL A 160 -5.49 -0.32 4.73
N ARG A 161 -5.17 -1.15 5.73
CA ARG A 161 -5.89 -2.42 5.97
C ARG A 161 -7.36 -2.18 6.27
N LEU A 162 -7.67 -1.24 7.16
CA LEU A 162 -9.04 -0.91 7.52
C LEU A 162 -9.85 -0.44 6.30
N GLU A 163 -9.29 0.49 5.53
CA GLU A 163 -9.92 1.05 4.33
C GLU A 163 -10.14 -0.03 3.28
N ALA A 164 -9.12 -0.82 2.95
CA ALA A 164 -9.24 -1.90 1.97
C ALA A 164 -10.26 -2.97 2.41
N GLN A 165 -10.19 -3.43 3.66
CA GLN A 165 -11.17 -4.41 4.19
C GLN A 165 -12.59 -3.87 4.13
N THR A 166 -12.80 -2.60 4.50
CA THR A 166 -14.10 -1.94 4.42
C THR A 166 -14.59 -1.84 2.98
N ALA A 167 -13.71 -1.41 2.06
CA ALA A 167 -14.02 -1.27 0.65
C ALA A 167 -14.40 -2.60 0.02
N PHE A 168 -13.57 -3.65 0.16
CA PHE A 168 -13.86 -4.96 -0.41
C PHE A 168 -15.13 -5.59 0.18
N THR A 169 -15.33 -5.48 1.50
CA THR A 169 -16.57 -5.95 2.14
C THR A 169 -17.80 -5.24 1.56
N ALA A 170 -17.74 -3.91 1.41
CA ALA A 170 -18.85 -3.13 0.89
C ALA A 170 -19.13 -3.43 -0.60
N ILE A 171 -18.09 -3.45 -1.44
CA ILE A 171 -18.18 -3.70 -2.87
C ILE A 171 -18.77 -5.09 -3.11
N LEU A 172 -18.22 -6.13 -2.49
CA LEU A 172 -18.63 -7.52 -2.74
C LEU A 172 -20.04 -7.82 -2.22
N ARG A 173 -20.46 -7.16 -1.13
CA ARG A 173 -21.83 -7.25 -0.61
C ARG A 173 -22.82 -6.51 -1.53
N ARG A 174 -22.45 -5.33 -2.03
CA ARG A 174 -23.36 -4.48 -2.81
C ARG A 174 -23.50 -4.93 -4.27
N PHE A 175 -22.45 -5.51 -4.84
CA PHE A 175 -22.34 -5.90 -6.25
C PHE A 175 -21.97 -7.39 -6.38
N PRO A 176 -22.94 -8.30 -6.15
CA PRO A 176 -22.70 -9.76 -6.21
C PRO A 176 -22.43 -10.27 -7.63
N GLU A 177 -22.83 -9.53 -8.67
CA GLU A 177 -22.60 -9.85 -10.08
C GLU A 177 -21.57 -8.91 -10.74
N LEU A 178 -20.63 -8.37 -9.96
CA LEU A 178 -19.55 -7.52 -10.48
C LEU A 178 -18.58 -8.32 -11.39
N SER A 179 -18.34 -7.83 -12.61
CA SER A 179 -17.38 -8.37 -13.59
C SER A 179 -16.55 -7.25 -14.26
N LEU A 180 -15.44 -7.62 -14.91
CA LEU A 180 -14.66 -6.70 -15.73
C LEU A 180 -15.42 -6.36 -17.01
N ALA A 181 -15.52 -5.07 -17.34
CA ALA A 181 -16.11 -4.60 -18.60
C ALA A 181 -15.04 -4.39 -19.71
N ALA A 182 -13.76 -4.53 -19.38
CA ALA A 182 -12.65 -4.43 -20.33
C ALA A 182 -11.47 -5.34 -19.91
N GLU A 183 -10.85 -5.99 -20.89
CA GLU A 183 -9.67 -6.86 -20.66
C GLU A 183 -8.36 -6.10 -20.80
N ASN A 184 -8.30 -5.15 -21.75
CA ASN A 184 -7.13 -4.32 -22.02
C ASN A 184 -7.15 -3.09 -21.12
N LEU A 185 -6.35 -3.12 -20.05
CA LEU A 185 -6.25 -2.04 -19.07
C LEU A 185 -4.98 -1.23 -19.29
N GLU A 186 -5.10 0.08 -19.14
CA GLU A 186 -3.95 0.98 -19.11
C GLU A 186 -3.39 1.08 -17.70
N TRP A 187 -2.08 0.92 -17.58
CA TRP A 187 -1.34 1.09 -16.33
C TRP A 187 -0.78 2.50 -16.23
N GLN A 188 -0.66 3.01 -15.01
CA GLN A 188 0.08 4.24 -14.73
C GLN A 188 1.53 4.11 -15.22
N GLU A 189 2.04 5.14 -15.90
CA GLU A 189 3.42 5.20 -16.38
C GLU A 189 4.34 5.71 -15.26
N HIS A 190 4.44 4.94 -14.18
CA HIS A 190 5.25 5.30 -13.02
C HIS A 190 6.13 4.11 -12.60
N PRO A 191 7.46 4.27 -12.49
CA PRO A 191 8.35 3.15 -12.17
C PRO A 191 8.26 2.69 -10.70
N ILE A 192 7.79 3.56 -9.80
CA ILE A 192 7.70 3.29 -8.37
C ILE A 192 6.29 2.84 -7.97
N PHE A 193 5.26 3.30 -8.68
CA PHE A 193 3.87 3.07 -8.31
C PHE A 193 3.21 2.21 -9.36
N ARG A 194 2.37 1.27 -8.93
CA ARG A 194 1.64 0.38 -9.80
C ARG A 194 0.16 0.48 -9.52
N GLY A 195 -0.59 0.93 -10.53
CA GLY A 195 -2.03 1.06 -10.52
C GLY A 195 -2.56 1.13 -11.93
N VAL A 196 -3.79 0.66 -12.12
CA VAL A 196 -4.53 0.88 -13.36
C VAL A 196 -5.03 2.33 -13.42
N LYS A 197 -4.97 2.97 -14.59
CA LYS A 197 -5.52 4.33 -14.77
C LYS A 197 -7.05 4.34 -14.62
N SER A 198 -7.69 3.26 -15.06
CA SER A 198 -9.12 3.01 -14.92
C SER A 198 -9.39 1.51 -14.85
N LEU A 199 -10.43 1.13 -14.11
CA LEU A 199 -10.92 -0.24 -14.03
C LEU A 199 -12.41 -0.29 -14.41
N PRO A 200 -12.72 -0.41 -15.72
CA PRO A 200 -14.10 -0.53 -16.16
C PRO A 200 -14.71 -1.84 -15.65
N VAL A 201 -15.86 -1.72 -14.97
CA VAL A 201 -16.60 -2.85 -14.41
C VAL A 201 -18.07 -2.72 -14.79
N GLU A 202 -18.75 -3.86 -14.86
CA GLU A 202 -20.20 -3.96 -15.02
C GLU A 202 -20.79 -4.71 -13.84
N PHE A 203 -22.02 -4.39 -13.47
CA PHE A 203 -22.78 -5.02 -12.41
C PHE A 203 -24.26 -4.99 -12.78
N LYS A 204 -25.01 -5.98 -12.30
CA LYS A 204 -26.47 -6.05 -12.43
C LYS A 204 -27.16 -5.61 -11.14
#